data_AF-A0A3M1HCJ5-F1
#
_entry.id   AF-A0A3M1HCJ5-F1
#
_cell.length_a   1.000
_cell.length_b   1.000
_cell.length_c   1.000
_cell.angle_alpha   90.00
_cell.angle_beta   90.00
_cell.angle_gamma   90.00
#
_symmetry.space_group_name_H-M   'P 1'
#
loop_
_entity.id
_entity.type
_entity.pdbx_description
1 polymer ?
#
loop_
_entity_poly.entity_id
_entity_poly.type
_entity_poly.pdbx_seq_one_letter_code
_entity_poly.pdbx_strand_id
1 'polypeptide(L)'
;MTQKVKKGDFIELDYTGETREPRVVFDSTSAEVAKKEGFFSKKMRYGPLVICVGYNQILKGLDDSLEGLEIGKEATIKLPAERAFGKKSAANMKLVPRSVFMKNNIRPEVGLQVQVGGMVGTVKTVSSGRIIVDFNHPLAGKDVIYKVHIHKRIDDDATKVKHFVAMSLNLDPQKVEVTLKDGKPTIDIPGKFPQPLLDHIGKRLVEAVPGLKEGTLTAKEESKEH
;
A
#
# COMPACT_ATOMS: atom_id res chain seq x y z
N MET A 1 10.48 18.46 25.02
CA MET A 1 10.71 17.02 24.82
C MET A 1 10.09 16.64 23.49
N THR A 2 10.85 16.11 22.53
CA THR A 2 10.28 15.68 21.25
C THR A 2 9.48 14.39 21.47
N GLN A 3 8.23 14.36 21.04
CA GLN A 3 7.42 13.14 21.12
C GLN A 3 7.93 12.13 20.08
N LYS A 4 8.05 10.87 20.49
CA LYS A 4 8.44 9.77 19.61
C LYS A 4 7.24 8.91 19.29
N VAL A 5 7.22 8.40 18.07
CA VAL A 5 6.21 7.45 17.59
C VAL A 5 6.35 6.12 18.33
N LYS A 6 5.22 5.55 18.73
CA LYS A 6 5.10 4.20 19.30
C LYS A 6 4.20 3.34 18.45
N LYS A 7 4.35 2.02 18.55
CA LYS A 7 3.39 1.08 17.97
C LYS A 7 1.98 1.37 18.49
N GLY A 8 1.00 1.38 17.59
CA GLY A 8 -0.40 1.74 17.88
C GLY A 8 -0.70 3.24 17.75
N ASP A 9 0.31 4.11 17.67
CA ASP A 9 0.06 5.52 17.42
C ASP A 9 -0.53 5.70 16.01
N PHE A 10 -1.53 6.57 15.91
CA PHE A 10 -1.96 7.09 14.62
C PHE A 10 -1.14 8.32 14.28
N ILE A 11 -0.55 8.36 13.10
CA ILE A 11 0.29 9.47 12.65
C ILE A 11 -0.12 9.93 11.26
N GLU A 12 0.04 11.23 11.01
CA GLU A 12 0.00 11.81 9.67
C GLU A 12 1.41 11.79 9.07
N LEU A 13 1.54 11.12 7.92
CA LEU A 13 2.79 10.74 7.30
C LEU A 13 2.79 11.15 5.82
N ASP A 14 3.82 11.90 5.42
CA ASP A 14 4.24 11.97 4.03
C ASP A 14 5.42 11.06 3.78
N TYR A 15 5.50 10.47 2.59
CA TYR A 15 6.69 9.74 2.19
C TYR A 15 6.96 9.82 0.68
N THR A 16 8.21 9.55 0.33
CA THR A 16 8.64 9.25 -1.04
C THR A 16 9.57 8.05 -1.00
N GLY A 17 9.22 7.01 -1.77
CA GLY A 17 9.97 5.78 -1.94
C GLY A 17 10.78 5.78 -3.23
N GLU A 18 12.07 5.48 -3.13
CA GLU A 18 12.97 5.36 -4.26
C GLU A 18 13.85 4.12 -4.15
N THR A 19 14.22 3.55 -5.29
CA THR A 19 15.24 2.49 -5.33
C THR A 19 16.62 3.08 -5.14
N ARG A 20 17.53 2.33 -4.50
CA ARG A 20 18.89 2.82 -4.24
C ARG A 20 19.69 2.96 -5.54
N GLU A 21 19.76 1.89 -6.33
CA GLU A 21 20.55 1.82 -7.56
C GLU A 21 19.85 0.98 -8.65
N PRO A 22 19.60 1.54 -9.85
CA PRO A 22 19.61 2.97 -10.15
C PRO A 22 18.57 3.72 -9.31
N ARG A 23 18.76 5.02 -9.08
CA ARG A 23 17.77 5.83 -8.36
C ARG A 23 16.52 6.01 -9.22
N VAL A 24 15.43 5.37 -8.81
CA VAL A 24 14.09 5.52 -9.42
C VAL A 24 13.08 5.74 -8.30
N VAL A 25 12.41 6.90 -8.32
CA VAL A 25 11.25 7.15 -7.46
C VAL A 25 10.09 6.35 -8.01
N PHE A 26 9.47 5.52 -7.17
CA PHE A 26 8.41 4.61 -7.58
C PHE A 26 7.10 4.83 -6.83
N ASP A 27 7.12 5.58 -5.73
CA ASP A 27 5.95 5.84 -4.90
C ASP A 27 6.12 7.15 -4.13
N SER A 28 5.03 7.90 -3.94
CA SER A 28 5.04 9.15 -3.17
C SER A 28 3.64 9.57 -2.78
N THR A 29 3.50 10.12 -1.57
CA THR A 29 2.30 10.84 -1.15
C THR A 29 2.17 12.20 -1.85
N SER A 30 3.25 12.76 -2.40
CA SER A 30 3.22 14.07 -3.08
C SER A 30 2.80 13.94 -4.55
N ALA A 31 1.70 14.61 -4.90
CA ALA A 31 1.24 14.73 -6.29
C ALA A 31 2.29 15.41 -7.18
N GLU A 32 3.04 16.36 -6.64
CA GLU A 32 4.06 17.10 -7.39
C GLU A 32 5.25 16.21 -7.73
N VAL A 33 5.71 15.41 -6.76
CA VAL A 33 6.76 14.40 -7.00
C VAL A 33 6.30 13.39 -8.03
N ALA A 34 5.08 12.86 -7.90
CA ALA A 34 4.54 11.89 -8.85
C ALA A 34 4.42 12.46 -10.28
N LYS A 35 4.05 13.74 -10.42
CA LYS A 35 4.02 14.42 -11.73
C LYS A 35 5.43 14.57 -12.31
N LYS A 36 6.37 15.01 -11.49
CA LYS A 36 7.77 15.22 -11.90
C LYS A 36 8.44 13.92 -12.35
N GLU A 37 8.18 12.83 -11.65
CA GLU A 37 8.78 11.51 -11.89
C GLU A 37 7.98 10.67 -12.91
N GLY A 38 6.86 11.20 -13.43
CA GLY A 38 6.11 10.61 -14.54
C GLY A 38 5.18 9.44 -14.18
N PHE A 39 4.88 9.22 -12.90
CA PHE A 39 3.95 8.17 -12.45
C PHE A 39 2.63 8.71 -11.87
N PHE A 40 2.36 10.01 -12.02
CA PHE A 40 1.10 10.61 -11.58
C PHE A 40 -0.12 9.92 -12.19
N SER A 41 -1.12 9.64 -11.36
CA SER A 41 -2.38 9.01 -11.78
C SER A 41 -3.55 9.69 -11.08
N LYS A 42 -4.55 10.13 -11.86
CA LYS A 42 -5.82 10.67 -11.31
C LYS A 42 -6.60 9.64 -10.48
N LYS A 43 -6.29 8.34 -10.62
CA LYS A 43 -6.91 7.27 -9.84
C LYS A 43 -6.23 7.08 -8.48
N MET A 44 -5.03 7.60 -8.30
CA MET A 44 -4.32 7.58 -7.02
C MET A 44 -4.66 8.83 -6.22
N ARG A 45 -4.70 8.66 -4.90
CA ARG A 45 -4.91 9.75 -3.97
C ARG A 45 -3.54 10.21 -3.47
N TYR A 46 -3.36 11.52 -3.46
CA TYR A 46 -2.14 12.18 -3.00
C TYR A 46 -2.47 13.08 -1.80
N GLY A 47 -1.45 13.38 -1.03
CA GLY A 47 -1.51 14.10 0.24
C GLY A 47 -1.08 13.21 1.42
N PRO A 48 -0.93 13.81 2.61
CA PRO A 48 -0.52 13.09 3.80
C PRO A 48 -1.47 11.91 4.11
N LEU A 49 -0.87 10.79 4.49
CA LEU A 49 -1.60 9.59 4.88
C LEU A 49 -1.69 9.52 6.40
N VAL A 50 -2.86 9.16 6.92
CA VAL A 50 -3.01 8.81 8.33
C VAL A 50 -3.00 7.30 8.46
N ILE A 51 -2.05 6.77 9.21
CA ILE A 51 -1.86 5.33 9.43
C ILE A 51 -1.73 5.02 10.92
N CYS A 52 -2.05 3.78 11.29
CA CYS A 52 -1.74 3.21 12.60
C CYS A 52 -0.43 2.42 12.52
N VAL A 53 0.56 2.83 13.32
CA VAL A 53 1.91 2.26 13.28
C VAL A 53 1.90 0.82 13.80
N GLY A 54 2.46 -0.10 13.00
CA GLY A 54 2.51 -1.53 13.29
C GLY A 54 1.29 -2.33 12.82
N TYR A 55 0.41 -1.74 12.01
CA TYR A 55 -0.78 -2.39 11.43
C TYR A 55 -0.62 -2.80 9.96
N ASN A 56 0.59 -2.71 9.39
CA ASN A 56 0.93 -3.13 8.03
C ASN A 56 0.03 -2.49 6.96
N GLN A 57 -0.35 -1.23 7.15
CA GLN A 57 -1.12 -0.45 6.16
C GLN A 57 -0.23 0.08 5.02
N ILE A 58 1.08 0.07 5.24
CA ILE A 58 2.12 0.39 4.27
C ILE A 58 3.12 -0.78 4.21
N LEU A 59 4.16 -0.65 3.40
CA LEU A 59 5.26 -1.61 3.32
C LEU A 59 5.75 -1.99 4.73
N LYS A 60 5.70 -3.26 5.10
CA LYS A 60 5.99 -3.71 6.48
C LYS A 60 7.31 -3.18 7.02
N GLY A 61 8.39 -3.24 6.23
CA GLY A 61 9.69 -2.74 6.67
C GLY A 61 9.70 -1.23 6.91
N LEU A 62 8.88 -0.47 6.18
CA LEU A 62 8.68 0.95 6.42
C LEU A 62 7.90 1.17 7.72
N ASP A 63 6.76 0.49 7.90
CA ASP A 63 5.92 0.57 9.10
C ASP A 63 6.72 0.26 10.38
N ASP A 64 7.46 -0.86 10.39
CA ASP A 64 8.32 -1.25 11.51
C ASP A 64 9.40 -0.20 11.83
N SER A 65 9.84 0.58 10.82
CA SER A 65 10.92 1.56 10.97
C SER A 65 10.43 2.95 11.39
N LEU A 66 9.11 3.16 11.50
CA LEU A 66 8.54 4.41 12.00
C LEU A 66 8.59 4.50 13.52
N GLU A 67 8.59 3.36 14.21
CA GLU A 67 8.67 3.31 15.67
C GLU A 67 9.97 3.96 16.18
N GLY A 68 9.85 4.83 17.19
CA GLY A 68 10.97 5.54 17.78
C GLY A 68 11.43 6.79 17.04
N LEU A 69 10.89 7.06 15.84
CA LEU A 69 11.13 8.32 15.12
C LEU A 69 10.42 9.49 15.82
N GLU A 70 10.97 10.69 15.62
CA GLU A 70 10.45 11.91 16.22
C GLU A 70 9.29 12.49 15.41
N ILE A 71 8.19 12.82 16.09
CA ILE A 71 7.05 13.53 15.51
C ILE A 71 7.45 14.98 15.21
N GLY A 72 7.02 15.48 14.05
CA GLY A 72 7.33 16.79 13.50
C GLY A 72 8.64 16.84 12.71
N LYS A 73 9.27 15.69 12.41
CA LYS A 73 10.57 15.62 11.76
C LYS A 73 10.59 14.73 10.53
N GLU A 74 11.58 15.02 9.69
CA GLU A 74 11.96 14.17 8.56
C GLU A 74 12.94 13.08 8.98
N ALA A 75 12.82 11.92 8.35
CA ALA A 75 13.77 10.84 8.48
C ALA A 75 14.00 10.16 7.12
N THR A 76 15.18 9.55 6.98
CA THR A 76 15.50 8.69 5.83
C THR A 76 15.66 7.26 6.32
N ILE A 77 14.80 6.38 5.82
CA ILE A 77 14.76 4.96 6.16
C ILE A 77 15.32 4.18 4.98
N LYS A 78 16.35 3.37 5.21
CA LYS A 78 16.94 2.48 4.21
C LYS A 78 16.48 1.06 4.48
N LEU A 79 15.82 0.46 3.51
CA LEU A 79 15.31 -0.90 3.60
C LEU A 79 16.05 -1.80 2.61
N PRO A 80 16.73 -2.86 3.10
CA PRO A 80 17.26 -3.87 2.20
C PRO A 80 16.11 -4.63 1.54
N ALA A 81 16.37 -5.24 0.38
CA ALA A 81 15.35 -5.94 -0.41
C ALA A 81 14.44 -6.88 0.43
N GLU A 82 15.02 -7.59 1.40
CA GLU A 82 14.33 -8.52 2.31
C GLU A 82 13.25 -7.87 3.17
N ARG A 83 13.46 -6.61 3.56
CA ARG A 83 12.50 -5.82 4.36
C ARG A 83 11.60 -4.95 3.49
N ALA A 84 11.82 -4.96 2.16
CA ALA A 84 11.03 -4.25 1.18
C ALA A 84 10.20 -5.22 0.33
N PHE A 85 10.54 -5.36 -0.96
CA PHE A 85 9.78 -6.15 -1.93
C PHE A 85 10.24 -7.63 -2.02
N GLY A 86 11.02 -8.07 -1.04
CA GLY A 86 11.61 -9.41 -0.97
C GLY A 86 12.83 -9.58 -1.88
N LYS A 87 13.52 -10.71 -1.72
CA LYS A 87 14.56 -11.14 -2.67
C LYS A 87 13.92 -11.62 -3.96
N LYS A 88 14.67 -11.53 -5.06
CA LYS A 88 14.34 -12.33 -6.24
C LYS A 88 14.46 -13.81 -5.91
N SER A 89 13.42 -14.56 -6.24
CA SER A 89 13.39 -16.01 -6.13
C SER A 89 13.55 -16.64 -7.51
N ALA A 90 14.46 -17.60 -7.62
CA ALA A 90 14.60 -18.43 -8.82
C ALA A 90 13.33 -19.26 -9.06
N ALA A 91 12.57 -19.61 -8.02
CA ALA A 91 11.29 -20.33 -8.15
C ALA A 91 10.21 -19.51 -8.87
N ASN A 92 10.35 -18.18 -8.87
CA ASN A 92 9.48 -17.27 -9.62
C ASN A 92 9.96 -17.03 -11.06
N MET A 93 11.08 -17.63 -11.48
CA MET A 93 11.47 -17.66 -12.88
C MET A 93 10.98 -18.96 -13.49
N LYS A 94 9.96 -18.89 -14.35
CA LYS A 94 9.35 -20.10 -14.94
C LYS A 94 9.72 -20.23 -16.41
N LEU A 95 9.95 -21.48 -16.82
CA LEU A 95 10.06 -21.86 -18.22
C LEU A 95 8.67 -21.99 -18.82
N VAL A 96 8.33 -21.10 -19.74
CA VAL A 96 7.06 -21.11 -20.45
C VAL A 96 7.30 -21.57 -21.90
N PRO A 97 6.55 -22.56 -22.42
CA PRO A 97 6.69 -23.00 -23.81
C PRO A 97 6.42 -21.86 -24.79
N ARG A 98 7.23 -21.75 -25.85
CA ARG A 98 7.05 -20.72 -26.89
C ARG A 98 5.66 -20.77 -27.54
N SER A 99 5.07 -21.95 -27.63
CA SER A 99 3.70 -22.13 -28.14
C SER A 99 2.64 -21.37 -27.35
N VAL A 100 2.83 -21.11 -26.05
CA VAL A 100 1.90 -20.30 -25.24
C VAL A 100 1.85 -18.86 -25.74
N PHE A 101 3.00 -18.28 -26.09
CA PHE A 101 3.07 -16.91 -26.61
C PHE A 101 2.45 -16.82 -28.00
N MET A 102 2.79 -17.78 -28.88
CA MET A 102 2.26 -17.84 -30.24
C MET A 102 0.74 -18.01 -30.28
N LYS A 103 0.18 -18.86 -29.42
CA LYS A 103 -1.30 -19.03 -29.29
C LYS A 103 -2.01 -17.74 -28.92
N ASN A 104 -1.32 -16.82 -28.24
CA ASN A 104 -1.86 -15.52 -27.84
C ASN A 104 -1.39 -14.38 -28.77
N ASN A 105 -0.81 -14.70 -29.95
CA ASN A 105 -0.22 -13.74 -30.89
C ASN A 105 0.83 -12.79 -30.26
N ILE A 106 1.52 -13.27 -29.22
CA ILE A 106 2.59 -12.51 -28.56
C ILE A 106 3.92 -12.91 -29.19
N ARG A 107 4.65 -11.92 -29.70
CA ARG A 107 6.06 -12.10 -30.09
C ARG A 107 6.94 -11.87 -28.86
N PRO A 108 7.56 -12.93 -28.28
CA PRO A 108 8.33 -12.79 -27.05
C PRO A 108 9.67 -12.11 -27.33
N GLU A 109 9.97 -11.06 -26.56
CA GLU A 109 11.21 -10.29 -26.63
C GLU A 109 11.73 -10.03 -25.22
N VAL A 110 13.05 -9.97 -25.02
CA VAL A 110 13.63 -9.74 -23.69
C VAL A 110 13.18 -8.37 -23.17
N GLY A 111 12.69 -8.32 -21.93
CA GLY A 111 12.12 -7.13 -21.32
C GLY A 111 10.61 -6.97 -21.52
N LEU A 112 9.99 -7.74 -22.42
CA LEU A 112 8.54 -7.69 -22.64
C LEU A 112 7.79 -8.15 -21.38
N GLN A 113 6.84 -7.33 -20.92
CA GLN A 113 5.87 -7.75 -19.92
C GLN A 113 4.76 -8.59 -20.56
N VAL A 114 4.48 -9.74 -19.95
CA VAL A 114 3.49 -10.71 -20.44
C VAL A 114 2.62 -11.17 -19.29
N GLN A 115 1.36 -11.49 -19.60
CA GLN A 115 0.46 -12.14 -18.66
C GLN A 115 0.34 -13.62 -19.02
N VAL A 116 0.75 -14.50 -18.11
CA VAL A 116 0.73 -15.96 -18.31
C VAL A 116 0.11 -16.61 -17.08
N GLY A 117 -0.98 -17.35 -17.27
CA GLY A 117 -1.70 -18.01 -16.16
C GLY A 117 -2.21 -17.02 -15.12
N GLY A 118 -2.67 -15.85 -15.56
CA GLY A 118 -3.14 -14.76 -14.68
C GLY A 118 -2.04 -13.96 -13.99
N MET A 119 -0.78 -14.40 -14.05
CA MET A 119 0.34 -13.68 -13.45
C MET A 119 1.04 -12.79 -14.48
N VAL A 120 1.40 -11.58 -14.08
CA VAL A 120 2.24 -10.69 -14.90
C VAL A 120 3.71 -11.03 -14.62
N GLY A 121 4.49 -11.19 -15.67
CA GLY A 121 5.93 -11.44 -15.59
C GLY A 121 6.68 -10.76 -16.72
N THR A 122 8.00 -10.71 -16.61
CA THR A 122 8.89 -10.11 -17.62
C THR A 122 9.70 -11.17 -18.32
N VAL A 123 9.71 -11.18 -19.65
CA VAL A 123 10.54 -12.10 -20.44
C VAL A 123 12.02 -11.80 -20.18
N LYS A 124 12.75 -12.81 -19.69
CA LYS A 124 14.20 -12.71 -19.41
C LYS A 124 15.05 -13.26 -20.52
N THR A 125 14.62 -14.36 -21.14
CA THR A 125 15.37 -15.04 -22.18
C THR A 125 14.40 -15.67 -23.16
N VAL A 126 14.71 -15.54 -24.46
CA VAL A 126 13.94 -16.14 -25.54
C VAL A 126 14.83 -17.17 -26.23
N SER A 127 14.43 -18.44 -26.14
CA SER A 127 15.09 -19.54 -26.86
C SER A 127 14.12 -20.17 -27.87
N SER A 128 14.62 -21.08 -28.72
CA SER A 128 13.86 -21.68 -29.83
C SER A 128 12.59 -22.42 -29.38
N GLY A 129 12.60 -23.06 -28.21
CA GLY A 129 11.44 -23.80 -27.69
C GLY A 129 10.86 -23.29 -26.37
N ARG A 130 11.67 -22.68 -25.50
CA ARG A 130 11.28 -22.24 -24.15
C ARG A 130 11.68 -20.80 -23.90
N ILE A 131 10.88 -20.09 -23.12
CA ILE A 131 11.09 -18.70 -22.73
C ILE A 131 11.12 -18.65 -21.21
N ILE A 132 12.12 -17.98 -20.66
CA ILE A 132 12.19 -17.74 -19.21
C ILE A 132 11.42 -16.46 -18.93
N VAL A 133 10.43 -16.55 -18.05
CA VAL A 133 9.63 -15.42 -17.59
C VAL A 133 9.88 -15.22 -16.09
N ASP A 134 10.30 -14.02 -15.71
CA ASP A 134 10.50 -13.59 -14.32
C ASP A 134 9.18 -13.03 -13.77
N PHE A 135 8.56 -13.77 -12.85
CA PHE A 135 7.33 -13.40 -12.16
C PHE A 135 7.60 -12.81 -10.77
N ASN A 136 8.84 -12.45 -10.44
CA ASN A 136 9.12 -11.69 -9.22
C ASN A 136 8.48 -10.30 -9.31
N HIS A 137 8.21 -9.70 -8.14
CA HIS A 137 7.80 -8.30 -8.08
C HIS A 137 8.81 -7.42 -8.84
N PRO A 138 8.40 -6.36 -9.57
CA PRO A 138 9.31 -5.52 -10.35
C PRO A 138 10.46 -4.89 -9.54
N LEU A 139 10.23 -4.69 -8.24
CA LEU A 139 11.21 -4.16 -7.28
C LEU A 139 11.89 -5.23 -6.42
N ALA A 140 11.61 -6.52 -6.63
CA ALA A 140 12.25 -7.60 -5.87
C ALA A 140 13.77 -7.61 -6.10
N GLY A 141 14.51 -7.82 -5.01
CA GLY A 141 15.97 -7.79 -5.00
C GLY A 141 16.58 -6.38 -5.02
N LYS A 142 15.76 -5.31 -4.97
CA LYS A 142 16.25 -3.94 -4.87
C LYS A 142 16.15 -3.42 -3.45
N ASP A 143 17.23 -2.80 -2.98
CA ASP A 143 17.19 -1.94 -1.81
C ASP A 143 16.39 -0.67 -2.12
N VAL A 144 15.62 -0.21 -1.16
CA VAL A 144 14.80 1.00 -1.29
C VAL A 144 15.07 1.96 -0.15
N ILE A 145 14.88 3.24 -0.43
CA ILE A 145 15.04 4.34 0.50
C ILE A 145 13.70 5.07 0.56
N TYR A 146 13.22 5.29 1.77
CA TYR A 146 12.04 6.10 2.03
C TYR A 146 12.47 7.38 2.75
N LYS A 147 12.15 8.52 2.16
CA LYS A 147 12.16 9.81 2.87
C LYS A 147 10.76 9.99 3.45
N VAL A 148 10.68 10.16 4.75
CA VAL A 148 9.41 10.29 5.48
C VAL A 148 9.38 11.62 6.23
N HIS A 149 8.20 12.21 6.34
CA HIS A 149 7.92 13.33 7.23
C HIS A 149 6.73 12.95 8.12
N ILE A 150 6.95 12.89 9.43
CA ILE A 150 5.92 12.57 10.41
C ILE A 150 5.37 13.90 10.92
N HIS A 151 4.22 14.34 10.44
CA HIS A 151 3.71 15.69 10.74
C HIS A 151 3.23 15.79 12.18
N LYS A 152 2.30 14.91 12.56
CA LYS A 152 1.63 14.93 13.87
C LYS A 152 1.07 13.58 14.25
N ARG A 153 0.83 13.39 15.54
CA ARG A 153 0.00 12.29 16.06
C ARG A 153 -1.48 12.67 15.94
N ILE A 154 -2.31 11.69 15.64
CA ILE A 154 -3.77 11.83 15.58
C ILE A 154 -4.36 11.24 16.85
N ASP A 155 -4.97 12.10 17.68
CA ASP A 155 -5.58 11.69 18.94
C ASP A 155 -7.10 11.55 18.85
N ASP A 156 -7.75 12.17 17.87
CA ASP A 156 -9.20 12.10 17.65
C ASP A 156 -9.66 10.73 17.12
N ASP A 157 -10.50 10.04 17.89
CA ASP A 157 -10.94 8.68 17.57
C ASP A 157 -11.77 8.61 16.28
N ALA A 158 -12.58 9.63 15.99
CA ALA A 158 -13.38 9.65 14.75
C ALA A 158 -12.46 9.70 13.52
N THR A 159 -11.40 10.51 13.58
CA THR A 159 -10.36 10.59 12.55
C THR A 159 -9.58 9.30 12.44
N LYS A 160 -9.18 8.68 13.56
CA LYS A 160 -8.51 7.35 13.56
C LYS A 160 -9.37 6.31 12.85
N VAL A 161 -10.63 6.17 13.25
CA VAL A 161 -11.59 5.23 12.65
C VAL A 161 -11.74 5.48 11.15
N LYS A 162 -12.01 6.73 10.77
CA LYS A 162 -12.19 7.14 9.38
C LYS A 162 -11.03 6.72 8.50
N HIS A 163 -9.81 7.08 8.90
CA HIS A 163 -8.61 6.80 8.10
C HIS A 163 -8.23 5.33 8.14
N PHE A 164 -8.44 4.62 9.25
CA PHE A 164 -8.20 3.18 9.33
C PHE A 164 -9.05 2.40 8.32
N VAL A 165 -10.35 2.71 8.26
CA VAL A 165 -11.28 2.07 7.32
C VAL A 165 -10.95 2.48 5.88
N ALA A 166 -10.69 3.76 5.64
CA ALA A 166 -10.33 4.24 4.31
C ALA A 166 -9.07 3.55 3.76
N MET A 167 -8.04 3.40 4.59
CA MET A 167 -6.82 2.67 4.21
C MET A 167 -7.08 1.18 3.98
N SER A 168 -7.92 0.56 4.81
CA SER A 168 -8.22 -0.89 4.71
C SER A 168 -9.00 -1.24 3.44
N LEU A 169 -9.79 -0.31 2.91
CA LEU A 169 -10.65 -0.51 1.74
C LEU A 169 -10.20 0.29 0.50
N ASN A 170 -9.06 1.01 0.60
CA ASN A 170 -8.57 1.91 -0.43
C ASN A 170 -9.63 2.94 -0.88
N LEU A 171 -10.32 3.55 0.09
CA LEU A 171 -11.36 4.55 -0.11
C LEU A 171 -10.84 5.97 0.11
N ASP A 172 -11.66 6.94 -0.29
CA ASP A 172 -11.47 8.32 0.14
C ASP A 172 -12.00 8.50 1.57
N PRO A 173 -11.18 8.90 2.57
CA PRO A 173 -11.62 9.28 3.91
C PRO A 173 -12.75 10.32 3.91
N GLN A 174 -12.85 11.19 2.91
CA GLN A 174 -13.95 12.15 2.82
C GLN A 174 -15.30 11.48 2.54
N LYS A 175 -15.29 10.29 1.93
CA LYS A 175 -16.49 9.48 1.71
C LYS A 175 -16.78 8.50 2.85
N VAL A 176 -15.93 8.47 3.88
CA VAL A 176 -16.14 7.62 5.06
C VAL A 176 -16.78 8.46 6.16
N GLU A 177 -18.05 8.19 6.43
CA GLU A 177 -18.82 8.85 7.48
C GLU A 177 -18.68 8.06 8.79
N VAL A 178 -18.32 8.74 9.87
CA VAL A 178 -18.12 8.11 11.18
C VAL A 178 -18.93 8.87 12.22
N THR A 179 -19.78 8.13 12.94
CA THR A 179 -20.47 8.62 14.14
C THR A 179 -20.03 7.79 15.34
N LEU A 180 -19.58 8.45 16.41
CA LEU A 180 -19.24 7.79 17.67
C LEU A 180 -20.32 8.08 18.72
N LYS A 181 -20.89 7.04 19.31
CA LYS A 181 -21.80 7.13 20.47
C LYS A 181 -21.35 6.15 21.55
N ASP A 182 -21.05 6.62 22.75
CA ASP A 182 -20.64 5.80 23.90
C ASP A 182 -19.46 4.84 23.62
N GLY A 183 -18.50 5.30 22.81
CA GLY A 183 -17.35 4.52 22.35
C GLY A 183 -17.66 3.49 21.25
N LYS A 184 -18.90 3.45 20.76
CA LYS A 184 -19.33 2.58 19.67
C LYS A 184 -19.35 3.34 18.34
N PRO A 185 -18.56 2.92 17.33
CA PRO A 185 -18.60 3.54 16.01
C PRO A 185 -19.73 2.97 15.14
N THR A 186 -20.45 3.88 14.49
CA THR A 186 -21.26 3.59 13.29
C THR A 186 -20.52 4.19 12.10
N ILE A 187 -20.16 3.35 11.14
CA ILE A 187 -19.32 3.73 10.01
C ILE A 187 -20.06 3.42 8.72
N ASP A 188 -20.29 4.45 7.92
CA ASP A 188 -20.92 4.35 6.62
C ASP A 188 -19.88 4.61 5.52
N ILE A 189 -19.82 3.69 4.54
CA ILE A 189 -18.87 3.74 3.43
C ILE A 189 -19.56 3.54 2.08
N PRO A 190 -19.03 4.14 1.00
CA PRO A 190 -19.54 3.93 -0.35
C PRO A 190 -19.16 2.55 -0.88
N GLY A 191 -20.09 1.93 -1.62
CA GLY A 191 -19.83 0.74 -2.43
C GLY A 191 -20.42 -0.54 -1.85
N LYS A 192 -19.95 -1.68 -2.36
CA LYS A 192 -20.41 -3.02 -1.95
C LYS A 192 -19.22 -3.84 -1.49
N PHE A 193 -19.26 -4.25 -0.23
CA PHE A 193 -18.24 -5.09 0.38
C PHE A 193 -18.89 -6.32 1.02
N PRO A 194 -18.28 -7.51 0.93
CA PRO A 194 -18.75 -8.68 1.64
C PRO A 194 -18.71 -8.46 3.16
N GLN A 195 -19.77 -8.87 3.88
CA GLN A 195 -19.84 -8.73 5.34
C GLN A 195 -18.63 -9.32 6.08
N PRO A 196 -18.09 -10.51 5.71
CA PRO A 196 -16.90 -11.06 6.39
C PRO A 196 -15.66 -10.16 6.31
N LEU A 197 -15.51 -9.38 5.23
CA LEU A 197 -14.43 -8.39 5.11
C LEU A 197 -14.66 -7.23 6.08
N LEU A 198 -15.89 -6.73 6.16
CA LEU A 198 -16.26 -5.64 7.06
C LEU A 198 -16.08 -6.04 8.53
N ASP A 199 -16.49 -7.26 8.89
CA ASP A 199 -16.31 -7.81 10.23
C ASP A 199 -14.83 -7.94 10.59
N HIS A 200 -13.99 -8.39 9.65
CA HIS A 200 -12.55 -8.48 9.85
C HIS A 200 -11.92 -7.09 10.08
N ILE A 201 -12.31 -6.10 9.29
CA ILE A 201 -11.84 -4.71 9.47
C ILE A 201 -12.31 -4.15 10.81
N GLY A 202 -13.57 -4.38 11.19
CA GLY A 202 -14.13 -3.94 12.47
C GLY A 202 -13.35 -4.49 13.68
N LYS A 203 -12.98 -5.78 13.65
CA LYS A 203 -12.13 -6.38 14.69
C LYS A 203 -10.76 -5.71 14.78
N ARG A 204 -10.09 -5.56 13.64
CA ARG A 204 -8.77 -4.89 13.59
C ARG A 204 -8.83 -3.43 14.02
N LEU A 205 -9.95 -2.75 13.77
CA LEU A 205 -10.17 -1.37 14.19
C LEU A 205 -10.26 -1.25 15.72
N VAL A 206 -11.02 -2.13 16.37
CA VAL A 206 -11.13 -2.17 17.84
C VAL A 206 -9.78 -2.46 18.49
N GLU A 207 -8.96 -3.33 17.88
CA GLU A 207 -7.58 -3.56 18.32
C GLU A 207 -6.72 -2.30 18.16
N ALA A 208 -6.88 -1.56 17.06
CA ALA A 208 -6.06 -0.39 16.72
C ALA A 208 -6.39 0.85 17.56
N VAL A 209 -7.63 1.01 18.00
CA VAL A 209 -8.07 2.18 18.76
C VAL A 209 -8.58 1.73 20.13
N PRO A 210 -7.68 1.66 21.14
CA PRO A 210 -8.05 1.26 22.49
C PRO A 210 -9.17 2.13 23.06
N GLY A 211 -10.23 1.51 23.57
CA GLY A 211 -11.40 2.20 24.12
C GLY A 211 -12.62 2.20 23.18
N LEU A 212 -12.45 1.86 21.90
CA LEU A 212 -13.60 1.56 21.05
C LEU A 212 -14.25 0.23 21.45
N LYS A 213 -15.57 0.23 21.48
CA LYS A 213 -16.38 -0.99 21.55
C LYS A 213 -16.63 -1.52 20.13
N GLU A 214 -17.03 -2.79 20.02
CA GLU A 214 -17.50 -3.34 18.75
C GLU A 214 -18.61 -2.47 18.15
N GLY A 215 -18.32 -1.91 16.99
CA GLY A 215 -19.21 -1.03 16.23
C GLY A 215 -19.90 -1.72 15.08
N THR A 216 -20.67 -0.94 14.34
CA THR A 216 -21.33 -1.38 13.11
C THR A 216 -20.63 -0.71 11.93
N LEU A 217 -20.11 -1.52 11.00
CA LEU A 217 -19.56 -1.06 9.73
C LEU A 217 -20.51 -1.47 8.60
N THR A 218 -21.15 -0.48 7.98
CA THR A 218 -22.15 -0.67 6.93
C THR A 218 -21.68 -0.04 5.62
N ALA A 219 -21.83 -0.79 4.53
CA ALA A 219 -21.60 -0.28 3.19
C ALA A 219 -22.94 0.14 2.56
N LYS A 220 -23.01 1.37 2.04
CA LYS A 220 -24.15 1.89 1.30
C LYS A 220 -23.79 1.96 -0.17
N GLU A 221 -24.73 1.59 -1.05
CA GLU A 221 -24.57 1.86 -2.47
C GLU A 221 -24.45 3.37 -2.69
N GLU A 222 -23.45 3.81 -3.46
CA GLU A 222 -23.43 5.20 -3.93
C GLU A 222 -24.69 5.40 -4.78
N SER A 223 -25.58 6.30 -4.35
CA SER A 223 -26.62 6.85 -5.20
C SER A 223 -25.94 7.32 -6.48
N LYS A 224 -26.34 6.77 -7.63
CA LYS A 224 -25.85 7.25 -8.93
C LYS A 224 -26.27 8.71 -9.09
N GLU A 225 -25.42 9.65 -8.74
CA GLU A 225 -25.53 11.02 -9.24
C GLU A 225 -25.47 10.93 -10.78
N HIS A 226 -26.55 11.42 -11.39
CA HIS A 226 -26.80 11.43 -12.83
C HIS A 226 -25.93 12.46 -13.55
#